data_AF-A0A379CF97-F1
#
_entry.id   AF-A0A379CF97-F1
#
_cell.length_a   1.000
_cell.length_b   1.000
_cell.length_c   1.000
_cell.angle_alpha   90.00
_cell.angle_beta   90.00
_cell.angle_gamma   90.00
#
_symmetry.space_group_name_H-M   'P 1'
#
loop_
_entity.id
_entity.type
_entity.pdbx_description
1 polymer ?
#
loop_
_entity_poly.entity_id
_entity_poly.type
_entity_poly.pdbx_seq_one_letter_code
_entity_poly.pdbx_strand_id
1 'polypeptide(L)'
;MMKDILEQVINEVFEDIEKELKMESKQQVENINRVEIKNPVKPSHYKLDGLYTDTGDAQVKDVIKSVLGEQGYKNWIVGDALAYVMRHENKNGLEDIKKAIEMLGWLVND
;
A
#
# COMPACT_ATOMS: atom_id res chain seq x y z
N MET A 1 51.16 15.39 -14.44
CA MET A 1 50.89 14.54 -15.62
C MET A 1 50.32 13.19 -15.22
N MET A 2 51.07 12.29 -14.56
CA MET A 2 50.56 10.95 -14.21
C MET A 2 49.49 10.95 -13.09
N LYS A 3 49.58 11.90 -12.14
CA LYS A 3 48.56 12.09 -11.10
C LYS A 3 47.24 12.63 -11.68
N ASP A 4 47.32 13.61 -12.58
CA ASP A 4 46.15 14.22 -13.21
C ASP A 4 45.37 13.21 -14.06
N ILE A 5 46.07 12.32 -14.77
CA ILE A 5 45.46 11.21 -15.50
C ILE A 5 44.74 10.25 -14.54
N LEU A 6 45.36 9.95 -13.39
CA LEU A 6 44.76 9.06 -12.40
C LEU A 6 43.50 9.69 -11.77
N GLU A 7 43.53 10.98 -11.44
CA GLU A 7 42.36 11.72 -10.94
C GLU A 7 41.22 11.76 -11.96
N GLN A 8 41.54 11.96 -13.24
CA GLN A 8 40.53 11.95 -14.30
C GLN A 8 39.84 10.59 -14.41
N VAL A 9 40.63 9.51 -14.45
CA VAL A 9 40.09 8.14 -14.51
C VAL A 9 39.23 7.83 -13.28
N ILE A 10 39.67 8.27 -12.10
CA ILE A 10 38.91 8.08 -10.86
C ILE A 10 37.56 8.81 -10.92
N ASN A 11 37.55 10.06 -11.39
CA ASN A 11 36.31 10.84 -11.49
C ASN A 11 35.33 10.24 -12.50
N GLU A 12 35.83 9.80 -13.67
CA GLU A 12 34.99 9.12 -14.67
C GLU A 12 34.34 7.85 -14.10
N VAL A 13 35.10 7.03 -13.38
CA VAL A 13 34.56 5.82 -12.72
C VAL A 13 33.54 6.17 -11.65
N PHE A 14 33.77 7.23 -10.86
CA PHE A 14 32.80 7.68 -9.86
C PHE A 14 31.48 8.16 -10.48
N GLU A 15 31.54 8.93 -11.56
CA GLU A 15 30.36 9.41 -12.27
C GLU A 15 29.51 8.27 -12.82
N ASP A 16 30.14 7.23 -13.38
CA ASP A 16 29.46 6.05 -13.89
C ASP A 16 28.75 5.27 -12.78
N ILE A 17 29.43 5.05 -11.64
CA ILE A 17 28.83 4.38 -10.47
C ILE A 17 27.64 5.17 -9.94
N GLU A 18 27.75 6.50 -9.83
CA GLU A 18 26.64 7.34 -9.38
C GLU A 18 25.42 7.25 -10.30
N LYS A 19 25.66 7.19 -11.61
CA LYS A 19 24.61 7.11 -12.60
C LYS A 19 23.86 5.78 -12.51
N GLU A 20 24.59 4.69 -12.31
CA GLU A 20 24.02 3.35 -12.17
C GLU A 20 23.13 3.23 -10.92
N LEU A 21 23.60 3.72 -9.77
CA LEU A 21 22.80 3.79 -8.53
C LEU A 21 21.52 4.62 -8.68
N LYS A 22 21.57 5.73 -9.42
CA LYS A 22 20.39 6.57 -9.71
C LYS A 22 19.39 5.88 -10.64
N MET A 23 19.84 5.00 -11.54
CA MET A 23 18.96 4.20 -12.40
C MET A 23 18.27 3.08 -11.62
N GLU A 24 19.02 2.34 -10.79
CA GLU A 24 18.45 1.25 -9.97
C GLU A 24 17.36 1.76 -9.01
N SER A 25 17.61 2.88 -8.34
CA SER A 25 16.63 3.50 -7.43
C SER A 25 15.36 3.95 -8.16
N LYS A 26 15.48 4.56 -9.35
CA LYS A 26 14.32 4.89 -10.19
C LYS A 26 13.53 3.65 -10.62
N GLN A 27 14.23 2.59 -11.01
CA GLN A 27 13.57 1.35 -11.43
C GLN A 27 12.80 0.71 -10.27
N GLN A 28 13.34 0.73 -9.05
CA GLN A 28 12.64 0.25 -7.85
C GLN A 28 11.38 1.07 -7.55
N VAL A 29 11.46 2.40 -7.63
CA VAL A 29 10.30 3.29 -7.42
C VAL A 29 9.23 3.08 -8.50
N GLU A 30 9.61 2.92 -9.76
CA GLU A 30 8.67 2.59 -10.83
C GLU A 30 8.00 1.23 -10.62
N ASN A 31 8.73 0.22 -10.16
CA ASN A 31 8.18 -1.10 -9.88
C ASN A 31 7.13 -1.06 -8.76
N ILE A 32 7.35 -0.24 -7.72
CA ILE A 32 6.37 0.00 -6.66
C ILE A 32 5.11 0.67 -7.23
N ASN A 33 5.28 1.69 -8.07
CA ASN A 33 4.16 2.43 -8.67
C ASN A 33 3.36 1.61 -9.70
N ARG A 34 3.98 0.62 -10.35
CA ARG A 34 3.32 -0.30 -11.30
C ARG A 34 2.48 -1.38 -10.64
N VAL A 35 2.47 -1.48 -9.31
CA VAL A 35 1.46 -2.28 -8.61
C VAL A 35 0.13 -1.56 -8.77
N GLU A 36 -0.55 -1.77 -9.90
CA GLU A 36 -1.94 -1.38 -10.08
C GLU A 36 -2.75 -2.08 -8.99
N ILE A 37 -3.11 -1.31 -7.96
CA ILE A 37 -4.19 -1.66 -7.05
C ILE A 37 -5.44 -1.57 -7.91
N LYS A 38 -5.80 -2.68 -8.58
CA LYS A 38 -7.11 -2.82 -9.21
C LYS A 38 -8.13 -2.35 -8.20
N ASN A 39 -8.99 -1.41 -8.60
CA ASN A 39 -10.09 -0.96 -7.77
C ASN A 39 -10.73 -2.21 -7.15
N PRO A 40 -10.76 -2.33 -5.81
CA PRO A 40 -11.37 -3.47 -5.18
C PRO A 40 -12.79 -3.57 -5.74
N VAL A 41 -13.13 -4.74 -6.29
CA VAL A 41 -14.49 -5.03 -6.72
C VAL A 41 -15.35 -4.76 -5.49
N LYS A 42 -16.13 -3.68 -5.47
CA LYS A 42 -17.07 -3.37 -4.39
C LYS A 42 -18.30 -4.24 -4.63
N PRO A 43 -18.40 -5.42 -3.99
CA PRO A 43 -19.51 -6.30 -4.22
C PRO A 43 -20.76 -5.65 -3.61
N SER A 44 -21.90 -5.72 -4.29
CA SER A 44 -23.15 -5.10 -3.82
C SER A 44 -23.60 -5.59 -2.44
N HIS A 45 -23.18 -6.78 -2.01
CA HIS A 45 -23.63 -7.42 -0.77
C HIS A 45 -23.15 -6.74 0.53
N TYR A 46 -22.26 -5.75 0.49
CA TYR A 46 -21.92 -4.96 1.69
C TYR A 46 -22.81 -3.76 1.90
N LYS A 47 -23.66 -3.40 0.93
CA LYS A 47 -24.68 -2.38 1.09
C LYS A 47 -25.83 -2.94 1.92
N LEU A 48 -26.28 -2.16 2.89
CA LEU A 48 -27.43 -2.48 3.71
C LEU A 48 -28.62 -1.64 3.22
N ASP A 49 -29.39 -2.21 2.30
CA ASP A 49 -30.58 -1.55 1.76
C ASP A 49 -31.55 -1.17 2.89
N GLY A 50 -31.98 0.09 2.90
CA GLY A 50 -32.88 0.63 3.92
C GLY A 50 -32.20 1.13 5.21
N LEU A 51 -30.87 1.03 5.31
CA LEU A 51 -30.07 1.69 6.35
C LEU A 51 -29.21 2.77 5.70
N TYR A 52 -29.28 4.01 6.19
CA TYR A 52 -28.64 5.16 5.57
C TYR A 52 -27.68 5.87 6.53
N THR A 53 -26.61 6.42 5.95
CA THR A 53 -25.71 7.41 6.54
C THR A 53 -25.94 8.76 5.85
N ASP A 54 -25.32 9.83 6.35
CA ASP A 54 -25.35 11.15 5.72
C ASP A 54 -24.79 11.15 4.28
N THR A 55 -24.10 10.08 3.88
CA THR A 55 -23.45 9.93 2.57
C THR A 55 -24.12 8.89 1.65
N GLY A 56 -25.25 8.31 2.07
CA GLY A 56 -26.00 7.29 1.31
C GLY A 56 -26.14 5.97 2.05
N ASP A 57 -26.31 4.86 1.33
CA ASP A 57 -26.52 3.53 1.93
C ASP A 57 -25.38 3.17 2.89
N ALA A 58 -25.74 2.72 4.09
CA ALA A 58 -24.79 2.23 5.07
C ALA A 58 -24.13 0.95 4.58
N GLN A 59 -22.84 0.82 4.89
CA GLN A 59 -22.06 -0.37 4.66
C GLN A 59 -21.89 -1.15 5.97
N VAL A 60 -21.58 -2.44 5.87
CA VAL A 60 -21.30 -3.30 7.04
C VAL A 60 -20.26 -2.68 7.98
N LYS A 61 -19.23 -2.00 7.43
CA LYS A 61 -18.20 -1.32 8.24
C LYS A 61 -18.76 -0.20 9.14
N ASP A 62 -19.82 0.48 8.71
CA ASP A 62 -20.46 1.55 9.48
C ASP A 62 -21.19 0.98 10.70
N VAL A 63 -21.81 -0.19 10.52
CA VAL A 63 -22.41 -0.95 11.62
C VAL A 63 -21.34 -1.43 12.61
N ILE A 64 -20.22 -1.95 12.10
CA ILE A 64 -19.08 -2.37 12.95
C ILE A 64 -18.56 -1.18 13.75
N LYS A 65 -18.38 -0.01 13.13
CA LYS A 65 -17.94 1.22 13.82
C LYS A 65 -18.93 1.65 14.90
N SER A 66 -20.23 1.57 14.63
CA SER A 66 -21.29 1.87 15.60
C SER A 66 -21.27 0.91 16.81
N VAL A 67 -21.06 -0.39 16.58
CA VAL A 67 -21.03 -1.40 17.64
C VAL A 67 -19.75 -1.32 18.49
N LEU A 68 -18.59 -1.15 17.85
CA LEU A 68 -17.29 -1.19 18.53
C LEU A 68 -16.84 0.16 19.11
N GLY A 69 -17.47 1.26 18.68
CA GLY A 69 -16.98 2.61 18.92
C GLY A 69 -15.69 2.90 18.15
N GLU A 70 -15.24 4.15 18.22
CA GLU A 70 -14.13 4.65 17.38
C GLU A 70 -12.82 3.88 17.59
N GLN A 71 -12.40 3.70 18.85
CA GLN A 71 -11.16 2.99 19.14
C GLN A 71 -11.25 1.50 18.81
N GLY A 72 -12.41 0.88 19.06
CA GLY A 72 -12.62 -0.52 18.73
C GLY A 72 -12.60 -0.77 17.22
N TYR A 73 -13.16 0.16 16.44
CA TYR A 73 -13.12 0.12 14.98
C TYR A 73 -11.69 0.24 14.43
N LYS A 74 -10.89 1.17 14.95
CA LYS A 74 -9.46 1.30 14.56
C LYS A 74 -8.68 0.02 14.86
N ASN A 75 -8.92 -0.59 16.02
CA ASN A 75 -8.29 -1.86 16.38
C ASN A 75 -8.75 -3.01 15.46
N TRP A 76 -10.02 -3.03 15.08
CA TRP A 76 -10.56 -4.01 14.14
C TRP A 76 -9.89 -3.89 12.75
N ILE A 77 -9.75 -2.67 12.22
CA ILE A 77 -9.04 -2.40 10.95
C ILE A 77 -7.62 -2.95 10.99
N VAL A 78 -6.86 -2.66 12.05
CA VAL A 78 -5.47 -3.12 12.19
C VAL A 78 -5.39 -4.64 12.28
N GLY A 79 -6.31 -5.26 13.03
CA GLY A 79 -6.40 -6.72 13.14
C GLY A 79 -6.68 -7.40 11.80
N ASP A 80 -7.61 -6.86 11.02
CA ASP A 80 -7.95 -7.42 9.70
C ASP A 80 -6.80 -7.25 8.70
N ALA A 81 -6.15 -6.08 8.68
CA ALA A 81 -4.93 -5.84 7.90
C ALA A 81 -3.82 -6.85 8.24
N LEU A 82 -3.58 -7.11 9.54
CA LEU A 82 -2.60 -8.09 9.99
C LEU A 82 -2.95 -9.50 9.51
N ALA A 83 -4.22 -9.89 9.57
CA ALA A 83 -4.67 -11.21 9.09
C ALA A 83 -4.40 -11.40 7.59
N TYR A 84 -4.61 -10.36 6.79
CA TYR A 84 -4.26 -10.36 5.36
C TYR A 84 -2.74 -10.48 5.13
N VAL A 85 -1.93 -9.71 5.87
CA VAL A 85 -0.47 -9.81 5.80
C VAL A 85 0.00 -11.21 6.20
N MET A 86 -0.51 -11.81 7.27
CA MET A 86 -0.04 -13.12 7.73
C MET A 86 -0.37 -14.26 6.76
N ARG A 87 -1.49 -14.17 6.04
CA ARG A 87 -1.97 -15.28 5.19
C ARG A 87 -1.55 -15.18 3.73
N HIS A 88 -0.94 -14.06 3.32
CA HIS A 88 -0.73 -13.76 1.90
C HIS A 88 0.05 -14.87 1.18
N GLU A 89 1.15 -15.37 1.74
CA GLU A 89 1.97 -16.43 1.11
C GLU A 89 1.19 -17.74 0.90
N ASN A 90 0.22 -18.04 1.77
CA ASN A 90 -0.45 -19.33 1.84
C ASN A 90 -1.87 -19.32 1.26
N LYS A 91 -2.39 -18.17 0.82
CA LYS A 91 -3.79 -18.04 0.35
C LYS A 91 -3.93 -17.29 -0.98
N ASN A 92 -3.83 -15.95 -0.97
CA ASN A 92 -4.14 -15.13 -2.15
C ASN A 92 -2.98 -14.24 -2.62
N GLY A 93 -1.77 -14.38 -2.06
CA GLY A 93 -0.58 -13.64 -2.45
C GLY A 93 -0.81 -12.12 -2.45
N LEU A 94 -0.49 -11.51 -3.59
CA LEU A 94 -0.61 -10.07 -3.81
C LEU A 94 -2.01 -9.51 -3.51
N GLU A 95 -3.08 -10.28 -3.71
CA GLU A 95 -4.45 -9.81 -3.47
C GLU A 95 -4.73 -9.58 -1.98
N ASP A 96 -4.16 -10.40 -1.09
CA ASP A 96 -4.28 -10.16 0.35
C ASP A 96 -3.43 -8.95 0.77
N ILE A 97 -2.25 -8.74 0.17
CA ILE A 97 -1.47 -7.52 0.42
C ILE A 97 -2.25 -6.26 0.00
N LYS A 98 -2.94 -6.28 -1.14
CA LYS A 98 -3.80 -5.17 -1.58
C LYS A 98 -4.94 -4.89 -0.60
N LYS A 99 -5.57 -5.94 -0.06
CA LYS A 99 -6.62 -5.78 0.96
C LYS A 99 -6.10 -5.25 2.29
N ALA A 100 -4.90 -5.67 2.70
CA ALA A 100 -4.24 -5.09 3.88
C ALA A 100 -4.01 -3.59 3.70
N ILE A 101 -3.54 -3.17 2.52
CA ILE A 101 -3.37 -1.75 2.18
C ILE A 101 -4.70 -1.02 2.19
N GLU A 102 -5.77 -1.60 1.63
CA GLU A 102 -7.10 -1.00 1.65
C GLU A 102 -7.61 -0.77 3.09
N MET A 103 -7.48 -1.79 3.97
CA MET A 103 -7.84 -1.66 5.38
C MET A 103 -7.07 -0.52 6.06
N LEU A 104 -5.75 -0.48 5.91
CA LEU A 104 -4.93 0.60 6.48
C LEU A 104 -5.26 1.97 5.86
N GLY A 105 -5.64 2.00 4.58
CA GLY A 105 -6.13 3.20 3.93
C GLY A 105 -7.39 3.76 4.56
N TRP A 106 -8.28 2.92 5.11
CA TRP A 106 -9.43 3.40 5.88
C TRP A 106 -8.98 4.10 7.16
N LEU A 107 -7.97 3.59 7.87
CA LEU A 107 -7.45 4.23 9.07
C LEU A 107 -6.86 5.63 8.82
N VAL A 108 -6.24 5.84 7.65
CA VAL A 108 -5.68 7.15 7.26
C VAL A 108 -6.77 8.16 6.92
N ASN A 109 -7.91 7.68 6.40
CA ASN A 109 -9.01 8.53 5.91
C ASN A 109 -10.22 8.59 6.86
N ASP A 110 -10.13 7.99 8.06
CA ASP A 110 -11.20 7.92 9.07
C ASP A 110 -11.35 9.21 9.90
#